data_AF-A0A1F6KGW2-F1
#
_entry.id   AF-A0A1F6KGW2-F1
#
_cell.length_a   1.000
_cell.length_b   1.000
_cell.length_c   1.000
_cell.angle_alpha   90.00
_cell.angle_beta   90.00
_cell.angle_gamma   90.00
#
_symmetry.space_group_name_H-M   'P 1'
#
loop_
_entity.id
_entity.type
_entity.pdbx_description
1 polymer ?
#
loop_
_entity_poly.entity_id
_entity_poly.type
_entity_poly.pdbx_seq_one_letter_code
_entity_poly.pdbx_strand_id
1 'polypeptide(L)'
;MSTDNTVKIALANNCDVIPFDTNNEFQDRRHMEIKNNCWKDAKTDWVLMCDLDELLDINEVELKTEEGFGTSMIRCEFYDMINMEDNLDIAGMKYGEKSPLPGKFLLFNKKLINEINYTPGAHGCNPMGTVIYSNKVYKAYHYNAINENVTIEKFKDYSARLSPDNIKHGWSLFVLSTPEQIREEYVAGRSKAIKVR
;
A
#
# COMPACT_ATOMS: atom_id res chain seq x y z
N MET A 1 -9.66 -15.76 1.65
CA MET A 1 -10.08 -15.31 0.31
C MET A 1 -11.09 -14.17 0.46
N SER A 2 -11.05 -13.15 -0.40
CA SER A 2 -12.04 -12.05 -0.35
C SER A 2 -13.45 -12.58 -0.65
N THR A 3 -14.43 -12.15 0.13
CA THR A 3 -15.84 -12.59 0.04
C THR A 3 -16.77 -11.50 -0.49
N ASP A 4 -16.21 -10.32 -0.81
CA ASP A 4 -16.91 -9.19 -1.39
C ASP A 4 -16.77 -9.18 -2.93
N ASN A 5 -17.13 -8.06 -3.56
CA ASN A 5 -17.04 -7.90 -5.01
C ASN A 5 -15.60 -7.69 -5.53
N THR A 6 -14.57 -7.68 -4.68
CA THR A 6 -13.19 -7.37 -5.08
C THR A 6 -12.70 -8.27 -6.21
N VAL A 7 -12.88 -9.59 -6.09
CA VAL A 7 -12.46 -10.55 -7.15
C VAL A 7 -13.21 -10.30 -8.45
N LYS A 8 -14.52 -10.04 -8.37
CA LYS A 8 -15.35 -9.77 -9.55
C LYS A 8 -14.90 -8.48 -10.27
N ILE A 9 -14.58 -7.43 -9.51
CA ILE A 9 -14.10 -6.16 -10.06
C ILE A 9 -12.74 -6.34 -10.73
N ALA A 10 -11.81 -7.06 -10.09
CA ALA A 10 -10.48 -7.32 -10.66
C ALA A 10 -10.58 -8.07 -12.00
N LEU A 11 -11.36 -9.16 -12.05
CA LEU A 11 -11.58 -9.93 -13.27
C LEU A 11 -12.23 -9.08 -14.39
N ALA A 12 -13.19 -8.22 -14.04
CA ALA A 12 -13.82 -7.32 -15.00
C ALA A 12 -12.86 -6.25 -15.58
N ASN A 13 -11.71 -6.02 -14.92
CA ASN A 13 -10.65 -5.11 -15.35
C ASN A 13 -9.43 -5.85 -15.92
N ASN A 14 -9.61 -7.10 -16.39
CA ASN A 14 -8.56 -7.92 -17.00
C ASN A 14 -7.38 -8.24 -16.06
N CYS A 15 -7.59 -8.26 -14.75
CA CYS A 15 -6.58 -8.73 -13.81
C CYS A 15 -6.61 -10.25 -13.68
N ASP A 16 -5.42 -10.85 -13.58
CA ASP A 16 -5.26 -12.22 -13.10
C ASP A 16 -5.40 -12.24 -11.57
N VAL A 17 -6.29 -13.09 -11.04
CA VAL A 17 -6.50 -13.24 -9.61
C VAL A 17 -5.87 -14.54 -9.13
N ILE A 18 -4.84 -14.43 -8.29
CA ILE A 18 -4.18 -15.58 -7.66
C ILE A 18 -4.71 -15.72 -6.22
N PRO A 19 -5.54 -16.73 -5.93
CA PRO A 19 -6.05 -16.92 -4.58
C PRO A 19 -4.95 -17.42 -3.64
N PHE A 20 -5.06 -17.02 -2.37
CA PHE A 20 -4.30 -17.61 -1.28
C PHE A 20 -5.21 -17.78 -0.06
N ASP A 21 -4.83 -18.71 0.81
CA ASP A 21 -5.54 -19.00 2.05
C ASP A 21 -4.62 -18.80 3.25
N THR A 22 -5.23 -18.29 4.32
CA THR A 22 -4.63 -18.03 5.64
C THR A 22 -5.48 -18.63 6.74
N ASN A 23 -6.37 -19.60 6.41
CA ASN A 23 -7.35 -20.15 7.34
C ASN A 23 -8.19 -19.06 8.02
N ASN A 24 -8.60 -18.06 7.23
CA ASN A 24 -9.32 -16.88 7.70
C ASN A 24 -8.58 -16.01 8.73
N GLU A 25 -7.25 -16.06 8.79
CA GLU A 25 -6.44 -15.18 9.64
C GLU A 25 -5.87 -14.00 8.86
N PHE A 26 -5.67 -12.87 9.54
CA PHE A 26 -4.87 -11.75 9.07
C PHE A 26 -3.41 -11.99 9.46
N GLN A 27 -2.61 -12.38 8.46
CA GLN A 27 -1.22 -12.85 8.63
C GLN A 27 -0.24 -12.00 7.82
N ASP A 28 0.43 -11.06 8.48
CA ASP A 28 1.43 -10.18 7.83
C ASP A 28 2.60 -10.95 7.23
N ARG A 29 3.02 -12.06 7.87
CA ARG A 29 4.07 -12.94 7.34
C ARG A 29 3.70 -13.46 5.95
N ARG A 30 2.46 -13.93 5.78
CA ARG A 30 1.99 -14.46 4.50
C ARG A 30 1.91 -13.37 3.44
N HIS A 31 1.42 -12.18 3.81
CA HIS A 31 1.41 -11.03 2.91
C HIS A 31 2.83 -10.64 2.47
N MET A 32 3.77 -10.61 3.39
CA MET A 32 5.18 -10.33 3.11
C MET A 32 5.82 -11.39 2.20
N GLU A 33 5.56 -12.68 2.43
CA GLU A 33 6.00 -13.76 1.53
C GLU A 33 5.46 -13.57 0.11
N ILE A 34 4.17 -13.24 -0.03
CA ILE A 34 3.53 -13.01 -1.33
C ILE A 34 4.18 -11.81 -2.04
N LYS A 35 4.26 -10.64 -1.38
CA LYS A 35 4.86 -9.42 -1.95
C LYS A 35 6.31 -9.62 -2.38
N ASN A 36 7.06 -10.48 -1.70
CA ASN A 36 8.45 -10.79 -2.07
C ASN A 36 8.60 -11.76 -3.24
N ASN A 37 7.56 -12.51 -3.63
CA ASN A 37 7.72 -13.61 -4.59
C ASN A 37 6.77 -13.56 -5.80
N CYS A 38 5.58 -12.97 -5.70
CA CYS A 38 4.57 -13.07 -6.77
C CYS A 38 4.95 -12.33 -8.07
N TRP A 39 5.94 -11.44 -8.02
CA TRP A 39 6.40 -10.67 -9.18
C TRP A 39 7.49 -11.35 -10.01
N LYS A 40 8.10 -12.45 -9.52
CA LYS A 40 9.28 -13.05 -10.16
C LYS A 40 9.02 -13.45 -11.61
N ASP A 41 7.83 -14.00 -11.88
CA ASP A 41 7.39 -14.41 -13.21
C ASP A 41 6.70 -13.31 -14.04
N ALA A 42 6.75 -12.05 -13.58
CA ALA A 42 6.20 -10.94 -14.35
C ALA A 42 6.83 -10.88 -15.76
N LYS A 43 6.02 -10.51 -16.76
CA LYS A 43 6.48 -10.42 -18.17
C LYS A 43 7.07 -9.06 -18.52
N THR A 44 6.94 -8.10 -17.61
CA THR A 44 7.43 -6.72 -17.74
C THR A 44 8.67 -6.50 -16.89
N ASP A 45 9.50 -5.54 -17.26
CA ASP A 45 10.70 -5.21 -16.51
C ASP A 45 10.37 -4.44 -15.23
N TRP A 46 9.48 -3.47 -15.33
CA TRP A 46 8.98 -2.73 -14.20
C TRP A 46 7.84 -3.47 -13.51
N VAL A 47 7.90 -3.51 -12.18
CA VAL A 47 6.93 -4.15 -11.29
C VAL A 47 6.43 -3.11 -10.31
N LEU A 48 5.11 -2.90 -10.27
CA LEU A 48 4.43 -2.14 -9.23
C LEU A 48 3.87 -3.13 -8.19
N MET A 49 4.35 -3.04 -6.95
CA MET A 49 3.91 -3.80 -5.80
C MET A 49 3.31 -2.84 -4.77
N CYS A 50 1.98 -2.78 -4.68
CA CYS A 50 1.28 -1.87 -3.78
C CYS A 50 0.05 -2.54 -3.15
N ASP A 51 -0.45 -1.96 -2.07
CA ASP A 51 -1.78 -2.29 -1.54
C ASP A 51 -2.87 -1.67 -2.46
N LEU A 52 -4.09 -2.21 -2.44
CA LEU A 52 -5.17 -1.80 -3.35
C LEU A 52 -5.55 -0.32 -3.18
N ASP A 53 -5.39 0.20 -1.97
CA ASP A 53 -5.63 1.58 -1.57
C ASP A 53 -4.41 2.50 -1.77
N GLU A 54 -3.36 2.03 -2.43
CA GLU A 54 -2.16 2.81 -2.74
C GLU A 54 -2.03 3.11 -4.23
N LEU A 55 -1.93 4.39 -4.60
CA LEU A 55 -1.78 4.85 -5.97
C LEU A 55 -0.47 5.62 -6.15
N LEU A 56 0.33 5.24 -7.14
CA LEU A 56 1.56 5.93 -7.52
C LEU A 56 1.32 6.89 -8.69
N ASP A 57 1.69 8.17 -8.51
CA ASP A 57 1.59 9.21 -9.53
C ASP A 57 2.86 9.23 -10.39
N ILE A 58 2.90 8.33 -11.38
CA ILE A 58 3.94 8.25 -12.40
C ILE A 58 3.31 7.85 -13.73
N ASN A 59 3.78 8.45 -14.83
CA ASN A 59 3.34 8.09 -16.18
C ASN A 59 4.43 7.36 -16.98
N GLU A 60 4.05 6.84 -18.16
CA GLU A 60 4.93 6.07 -19.03
C GLU A 60 6.16 6.86 -19.52
N VAL A 61 6.00 8.16 -19.80
CA VAL A 61 7.11 9.01 -20.26
C VAL A 61 8.15 9.18 -19.16
N GLU A 62 7.70 9.38 -17.93
CA GLU A 62 8.55 9.46 -16.76
C GLU A 62 9.25 8.12 -16.50
N LEU A 63 8.53 7.00 -16.58
CA LEU A 63 9.12 5.69 -16.37
C LEU A 63 10.22 5.36 -17.41
N LYS A 64 9.99 5.69 -18.68
CA LYS A 64 11.01 5.57 -19.74
C LYS A 64 12.21 6.49 -19.51
N THR A 65 11.97 7.67 -18.95
CA THR A 65 13.04 8.62 -18.60
C THR A 65 13.92 8.03 -17.48
N GLU A 66 13.30 7.48 -16.43
CA GLU A 66 14.00 6.79 -15.34
C GLU A 66 14.78 5.58 -15.84
N GLU A 67 14.21 4.78 -16.75
CA GLU A 67 14.92 3.68 -17.39
C GLU A 67 16.17 4.16 -18.15
N GLY A 68 16.07 5.28 -18.88
CA GLY A 68 17.21 5.91 -19.54
C GLY A 68 18.32 6.38 -18.60
N PHE A 69 18.00 6.66 -17.33
CA PHE A 69 18.97 6.96 -16.28
C PHE A 69 19.55 5.72 -15.60
N GLY A 70 19.08 4.52 -15.96
CA GLY A 70 19.45 3.27 -15.29
C GLY A 70 18.81 3.12 -13.91
N THR A 71 17.77 3.91 -13.60
CA THR A 71 17.02 3.79 -12.34
C THR A 71 16.44 2.39 -12.22
N SER A 72 16.57 1.79 -11.04
CA SER A 72 15.97 0.48 -10.72
C SER A 72 14.96 0.54 -9.58
N MET A 73 14.89 1.64 -8.83
CA MET A 73 13.99 1.83 -7.70
C MET A 73 13.41 3.24 -7.73
N ILE A 74 12.08 3.36 -7.80
CA ILE A 74 11.39 4.66 -7.75
C ILE A 74 11.23 5.12 -6.30
N ARG A 75 11.70 6.33 -6.00
CA ARG A 75 11.46 6.99 -4.72
C ARG A 75 10.07 7.60 -4.67
N CYS A 76 9.40 7.39 -3.55
CA CYS A 76 8.05 7.88 -3.32
C CYS A 76 7.96 8.76 -2.08
N GLU A 77 7.17 9.82 -2.17
CA GLU A 77 6.66 10.59 -1.04
C GLU A 77 5.18 10.22 -0.86
N PHE A 78 4.85 9.65 0.30
CA PHE A 78 3.49 9.19 0.58
C PHE A 78 2.64 10.28 1.22
N TYR A 79 1.38 10.31 0.79
CA TYR A 79 0.33 11.09 1.42
C TYR A 79 -0.79 10.15 1.87
N ASP A 80 -1.04 10.10 3.17
CA ASP A 80 -2.23 9.47 3.74
C ASP A 80 -3.42 10.38 3.43
N MET A 81 -4.28 9.94 2.52
CA MET A 81 -5.37 10.73 1.96
C MET A 81 -6.51 10.84 2.96
N ILE A 82 -6.92 12.07 3.26
CA ILE A 82 -7.93 12.39 4.27
C ILE A 82 -9.19 12.90 3.59
N ASN A 83 -10.32 12.24 3.85
CA ASN A 83 -11.61 12.75 3.42
C ASN A 83 -12.09 13.87 4.36
N MET A 84 -12.35 15.04 3.78
CA MET A 84 -12.83 16.22 4.50
C MET A 84 -14.36 16.29 4.59
N GLU A 85 -15.09 15.47 3.82
CA GLU A 85 -16.54 15.60 3.61
C GLU A 85 -17.35 14.39 4.09
N ASP A 86 -16.75 13.44 4.82
CA ASP A 86 -17.39 12.25 5.41
C ASP A 86 -18.24 11.40 4.43
N ASN A 87 -17.97 11.50 3.14
CA ASN A 87 -18.64 10.74 2.08
C ASN A 87 -17.78 9.54 1.60
N LEU A 88 -18.17 8.90 0.49
CA LEU A 88 -17.42 7.79 -0.13
C LEU A 88 -16.84 8.17 -1.49
N ASP A 89 -16.74 9.47 -1.81
CA ASP A 89 -16.18 9.95 -3.07
C ASP A 89 -14.65 9.98 -3.02
N ILE A 90 -14.04 8.82 -3.28
CA ILE A 90 -12.59 8.64 -3.34
C ILE A 90 -11.95 9.55 -4.40
N ALA A 91 -12.63 9.77 -5.53
CA ALA A 91 -12.10 10.60 -6.62
C ALA A 91 -12.07 12.09 -6.26
N GLY A 92 -13.01 12.54 -5.43
CA GLY A 92 -13.08 13.90 -4.89
C GLY A 92 -12.05 14.21 -3.80
N MET A 93 -11.40 13.19 -3.20
CA MET A 93 -10.41 13.39 -2.14
C MET A 93 -9.14 14.07 -2.65
N LYS A 94 -8.90 15.30 -2.18
CA LYS A 94 -7.76 16.16 -2.59
C LYS A 94 -6.80 16.51 -1.46
N TYR A 95 -7.12 16.10 -0.23
CA TYR A 95 -6.36 16.45 0.97
C TYR A 95 -5.64 15.22 1.50
N GLY A 96 -4.45 15.43 2.06
CA GLY A 96 -3.68 14.36 2.68
C GLY A 96 -2.64 14.90 3.66
N GLU A 97 -2.20 14.03 4.56
CA GLU A 97 -1.07 14.27 5.45
C GLU A 97 0.16 13.56 4.88
N LYS A 98 1.31 14.24 4.81
CA LYS A 98 2.55 13.61 4.37
C LYS A 98 2.95 12.54 5.40
N SER A 99 3.14 11.31 4.95
CA SER A 99 3.52 10.21 5.83
C SER A 99 4.92 10.45 6.42
N PRO A 100 5.13 10.27 7.73
CA PRO A 100 6.44 10.44 8.36
C PRO A 100 7.39 9.27 8.11
N LEU A 101 6.86 8.13 7.66
CA LEU A 101 7.66 6.95 7.34
C LEU A 101 8.39 7.15 6.01
N PRO A 102 9.64 6.66 5.86
CA PRO A 102 10.25 6.57 4.55
C PRO A 102 9.28 5.78 3.65
N GLY A 103 8.86 6.40 2.54
CA GLY A 103 7.79 5.87 1.70
C GLY A 103 8.08 4.42 1.26
N LYS A 104 7.01 3.62 1.11
CA LYS A 104 7.14 2.27 0.57
C LYS A 104 7.75 2.34 -0.84
N PHE A 105 8.64 1.40 -1.16
CA PHE A 105 9.16 1.30 -2.53
C PHE A 105 8.20 0.47 -3.37
N LEU A 106 7.29 1.15 -4.04
CA LEU A 106 6.22 0.50 -4.81
C LEU A 106 6.68 0.01 -6.17
N LEU A 107 7.56 0.74 -6.86
CA LEU A 107 7.89 0.50 -8.26
C LEU A 107 9.40 0.26 -8.44
N PHE A 108 9.76 -0.88 -9.02
CA PHE A 108 11.14 -1.28 -9.24
C PHE A 108 11.33 -2.03 -10.56
N ASN A 109 12.56 -2.02 -11.07
CA ASN A 109 12.93 -2.71 -12.31
C ASN A 109 13.54 -4.08 -12.00
N LYS A 110 12.80 -5.14 -12.28
CA LYS A 110 13.18 -6.53 -12.00
C LYS A 110 14.31 -7.08 -12.88
N LYS A 111 14.68 -6.40 -13.96
CA LYS A 111 15.93 -6.74 -14.69
C LYS A 111 17.17 -6.43 -13.86
N LEU A 112 17.07 -5.45 -12.96
CA LEU A 112 18.17 -4.95 -12.15
C LEU A 112 18.06 -5.38 -10.68
N ILE A 113 16.84 -5.63 -10.20
CA ILE A 113 16.54 -6.09 -8.84
C ILE A 113 16.22 -7.59 -8.85
N ASN A 114 17.01 -8.36 -8.11
CA ASN A 114 16.87 -9.82 -7.98
C ASN A 114 15.96 -10.20 -6.82
N GLU A 115 16.03 -9.46 -5.71
CA GLU A 115 15.19 -9.64 -4.53
C GLU A 115 14.85 -8.26 -3.98
N ILE A 116 13.61 -8.06 -3.52
CA ILE A 116 13.18 -6.79 -2.93
C ILE A 116 13.28 -6.83 -1.39
N ASN A 117 13.01 -7.98 -0.77
CA ASN A 117 13.08 -8.22 0.67
C ASN A 117 12.29 -7.18 1.49
N TYR A 118 11.00 -7.02 1.18
CA TYR A 118 10.09 -6.21 1.99
C TYR A 118 10.03 -6.68 3.44
N THR A 119 9.94 -5.72 4.36
CA THR A 119 9.66 -5.94 5.78
C THR A 119 8.14 -6.03 6.04
N PRO A 120 7.69 -6.38 7.26
CA PRO A 120 6.26 -6.39 7.60
C PRO A 120 5.58 -5.05 7.29
N GLY A 121 4.37 -5.11 6.70
CA GLY A 121 3.66 -3.93 6.18
C GLY A 121 4.28 -3.29 4.93
N ALA A 122 5.41 -3.82 4.42
CA ALA A 122 6.18 -3.27 3.30
C ALA A 122 6.66 -1.82 3.48
N HIS A 123 6.72 -1.33 4.73
CA HIS A 123 7.21 0.01 5.06
C HIS A 123 8.72 0.21 4.82
N GLY A 124 9.45 -0.89 4.61
CA GLY A 124 10.84 -0.88 4.18
C GLY A 124 11.16 -2.11 3.35
N CYS A 125 12.34 -2.11 2.75
CA CYS A 125 12.86 -3.22 1.95
C CYS A 125 14.39 -3.25 1.99
N ASN A 126 14.99 -4.40 1.72
CA ASN A 126 16.44 -4.56 1.57
C ASN A 126 16.78 -5.17 0.20
N PRO A 127 16.65 -4.39 -0.90
CA PRO A 127 16.77 -4.92 -2.24
C PRO A 127 18.18 -5.43 -2.54
N MET A 128 18.26 -6.48 -3.35
CA MET A 128 19.49 -7.07 -3.86
C MET A 128 19.53 -6.96 -5.39
N GLY A 129 20.71 -6.64 -5.93
CA GLY A 129 20.92 -6.40 -7.36
C GLY A 129 21.60 -5.05 -7.60
N THR A 130 21.38 -4.47 -8.76
CA THR A 130 21.84 -3.11 -9.10
C THR A 130 20.83 -2.11 -8.57
N VAL A 131 21.04 -1.62 -7.35
CA VAL A 131 20.12 -0.69 -6.66
C VAL A 131 20.48 0.76 -6.97
N ILE A 132 19.70 1.40 -7.84
CA ILE A 132 19.84 2.80 -8.26
C ILE A 132 18.49 3.47 -8.07
N TYR A 133 18.45 4.41 -7.12
CA TYR A 133 17.23 5.16 -6.80
C TYR A 133 17.02 6.31 -7.77
N SER A 134 15.76 6.58 -8.12
CA SER A 134 15.40 7.78 -8.88
C SER A 134 15.85 9.04 -8.14
N ASN A 135 16.34 10.03 -8.88
CA ASN A 135 16.63 11.35 -8.32
C ASN A 135 15.32 12.11 -8.05
N LYS A 136 14.34 11.97 -8.94
CA LYS A 136 12.98 12.48 -8.73
C LYS A 136 12.27 11.66 -7.67
N VAL A 137 11.54 12.34 -6.80
CA VAL A 137 10.62 11.73 -5.85
C VAL A 137 9.20 11.87 -6.41
N TYR A 138 8.53 10.74 -6.58
CA TYR A 138 7.17 10.68 -7.12
C TYR A 138 6.16 10.66 -5.98
N LYS A 139 4.94 11.15 -6.22
CA LYS A 139 3.90 11.13 -5.18
C LYS A 139 3.23 9.76 -5.15
N ALA A 140 2.98 9.25 -3.95
CA ALA A 140 2.11 8.12 -3.73
C ALA A 140 0.98 8.53 -2.78
N TYR A 141 -0.21 7.99 -3.01
CA TYR A 141 -1.42 8.33 -2.28
C TYR A 141 -1.97 7.07 -1.63
N HIS A 142 -2.18 7.09 -0.32
CA HIS A 142 -2.72 5.97 0.45
C HIS A 142 -4.12 6.33 0.97
N TYR A 143 -5.13 5.63 0.47
CA TYR A 143 -6.55 5.91 0.70
C TYR A 143 -7.09 5.20 1.94
N ASN A 144 -6.50 5.51 3.10
CA ASN A 144 -6.86 4.88 4.37
C ASN A 144 -7.98 5.60 5.13
N ALA A 145 -8.09 6.93 5.03
CA ALA A 145 -9.05 7.73 5.80
C ALA A 145 -10.24 8.22 4.96
N ILE A 146 -10.97 7.26 4.35
CA ILE A 146 -12.12 7.53 3.49
C ILE A 146 -13.36 7.92 4.32
N ASN A 147 -13.73 7.08 5.28
CA ASN A 147 -14.89 7.30 6.15
C ASN A 147 -14.68 6.60 7.51
N GLU A 148 -14.95 7.31 8.60
CA GLU A 148 -14.68 6.83 9.97
C GLU A 148 -15.40 5.51 10.27
N ASN A 149 -16.69 5.41 9.95
CA ASN A 149 -17.49 4.22 10.24
C ASN A 149 -17.03 3.01 9.42
N VAL A 150 -16.63 3.23 8.17
CA VAL A 150 -16.05 2.18 7.32
C VAL A 150 -14.76 1.64 7.94
N THR A 151 -13.92 2.53 8.49
CA THR A 151 -12.68 2.13 9.15
C THR A 151 -12.95 1.36 10.45
N ILE A 152 -13.93 1.79 11.26
CA ILE A 152 -14.32 1.08 12.49
C ILE A 152 -14.77 -0.36 12.18
N GLU A 153 -15.67 -0.54 11.22
CA GLU A 153 -16.13 -1.90 10.85
C GLU A 153 -14.99 -2.74 10.25
N LYS A 154 -14.13 -2.14 9.41
CA LYS A 154 -12.94 -2.82 8.87
C LYS A 154 -12.02 -3.31 9.99
N PHE A 155 -11.74 -2.48 11.00
CA PHE A 155 -10.84 -2.82 12.09
C PHE A 155 -11.44 -3.89 13.00
N LYS A 156 -12.76 -3.87 13.22
CA LYS A 156 -13.47 -4.94 13.91
C LYS A 156 -13.33 -6.29 13.19
N ASP A 157 -13.48 -6.31 11.87
CA ASP A 157 -13.30 -7.53 11.06
C ASP A 157 -11.85 -8.03 11.02
N TYR A 158 -10.88 -7.11 11.08
CA TYR A 158 -9.45 -7.44 11.05
C TYR A 158 -8.97 -7.94 12.41
N SER A 159 -9.36 -7.26 13.50
CA SER A 159 -9.02 -7.64 14.87
C SER A 159 -9.56 -9.03 15.24
N ALA A 160 -10.77 -9.37 14.82
CA ALA A 160 -11.36 -10.70 15.03
C ALA A 160 -10.56 -11.84 14.37
N ARG A 161 -9.70 -11.52 13.40
CA ARG A 161 -8.90 -12.46 12.61
C ARG A 161 -7.40 -12.30 12.83
N LEU A 162 -6.98 -11.43 13.74
CA LEU A 162 -5.56 -11.12 13.94
C LEU A 162 -4.79 -12.38 14.37
N SER A 163 -3.77 -12.76 13.60
CA SER A 163 -3.06 -14.02 13.85
C SER A 163 -2.23 -13.99 15.14
N PRO A 164 -1.98 -15.16 15.78
CA PRO A 164 -1.05 -15.24 16.91
C PRO A 164 0.38 -14.78 16.57
N ASP A 165 0.82 -15.02 15.32
CA ASP A 165 2.16 -14.58 14.86
C ASP A 165 2.25 -13.06 14.80
N ASN A 166 1.19 -12.39 14.33
CA ASN A 166 1.05 -10.94 14.35
C ASN A 166 1.15 -10.39 15.77
N ILE A 167 0.39 -10.95 16.72
CA ILE A 167 0.39 -10.54 18.13
C ILE A 167 1.80 -10.68 18.73
N LYS A 168 2.45 -11.83 18.49
CA LYS A 168 3.79 -12.12 19.00
C LYS A 168 4.83 -11.11 18.52
N HIS A 169 4.74 -10.66 17.27
CA HIS A 169 5.73 -9.75 16.66
C HIS A 169 5.32 -8.27 16.68
N GLY A 170 4.15 -7.95 17.20
CA GLY A 170 3.62 -6.58 17.24
C GLY A 170 3.22 -6.03 15.87
N TRP A 171 2.81 -6.90 14.93
CA TRP A 171 2.43 -6.49 13.58
C TRP A 171 0.94 -6.20 13.46
N SER A 172 0.60 -5.13 12.75
CA SER A 172 -0.77 -4.66 12.50
C SER A 172 -1.63 -4.49 13.75
N LEU A 173 -1.02 -4.22 14.92
CA LEU A 173 -1.76 -4.03 16.17
C LEU A 173 -2.68 -2.79 16.16
N PHE A 174 -2.49 -1.86 15.22
CA PHE A 174 -3.38 -0.71 15.04
C PHE A 174 -4.84 -1.11 14.74
N VAL A 175 -5.09 -2.33 14.23
CA VAL A 175 -6.46 -2.82 14.03
C VAL A 175 -7.22 -3.05 15.33
N LEU A 176 -6.53 -3.02 16.48
CA LEU A 176 -7.12 -3.10 17.82
C LEU A 176 -7.55 -1.73 18.37
N SER A 177 -7.38 -0.65 17.61
CA SER A 177 -7.83 0.68 18.00
C SER A 177 -9.33 0.70 18.27
N THR A 178 -9.71 1.38 19.35
CA THR A 178 -11.10 1.64 19.73
C THR A 178 -11.76 2.61 18.75
N PRO A 179 -13.11 2.61 18.64
CA PRO A 179 -13.83 3.63 17.87
C PRO A 179 -13.44 5.07 18.24
N GLU A 180 -13.20 5.33 19.54
CA GLU A 180 -12.76 6.64 20.03
C GLU A 180 -11.38 7.02 19.49
N GLN A 181 -10.40 6.09 19.52
CA GLN A 181 -9.07 6.33 18.95
C GLN A 181 -9.14 6.57 17.44
N ILE A 182 -9.94 5.79 16.71
CA ILE A 182 -10.14 5.99 15.27
C ILE A 182 -10.72 7.38 14.99
N ARG A 183 -11.72 7.81 15.78
CA ARG A 183 -12.27 9.18 15.66
C ARG A 183 -11.23 10.26 15.92
N GLU A 184 -10.41 10.09 16.95
CA GLU A 184 -9.32 11.03 17.26
C GLU A 184 -8.31 11.12 16.11
N GLU A 185 -7.97 9.99 15.48
CA GLU A 185 -7.10 9.95 14.29
C GLU A 185 -7.72 10.72 13.11
N TYR A 186 -9.01 10.57 12.85
CA TYR A 186 -9.70 11.31 11.79
C TYR A 186 -9.71 12.82 12.05
N VAL A 187 -10.02 13.23 13.29
CA VAL A 187 -10.00 14.65 13.69
C VAL A 187 -8.59 15.23 13.56
N ALA A 188 -7.58 14.50 14.05
CA ALA A 188 -6.19 14.92 13.97
C ALA A 188 -5.73 15.02 12.51
N GLY A 189 -6.03 14.02 11.68
CA GLY A 189 -5.68 13.99 10.26
C GLY A 189 -6.28 15.18 9.51
N ARG A 190 -7.57 15.47 9.71
CA ARG A 190 -8.23 16.66 9.11
C ARG A 190 -7.60 17.98 9.51
N SER A 191 -7.13 18.09 10.76
CA SER A 191 -6.49 19.31 11.25
C SER A 191 -5.11 19.58 10.63
N LYS A 192 -4.43 18.54 10.15
CA LYS A 192 -3.08 18.60 9.57
C LYS A 192 -3.07 18.46 8.05
N ALA A 193 -4.16 17.99 7.46
CA ALA A 193 -4.24 17.70 6.04
C ALA A 193 -4.00 18.95 5.19
N ILE A 194 -3.17 18.80 4.17
CA ILE A 194 -2.90 19.82 3.16
C ILE A 194 -3.49 19.37 1.82
N LYS A 195 -3.72 20.31 0.91
CA LYS A 195 -4.17 19.97 -0.45
C LYS A 195 -3.00 19.39 -1.26
N VAL A 196 -3.16 18.18 -1.78
CA VAL A 196 -2.10 17.40 -2.45
C VAL A 196 -2.43 16.99 -3.90
N ARG A 197 -3.69 17.14 -4.30
CA ARG A 197 -4.23 16.92 -5.65
C ARG A 197 -5.16 18.06 -6.10
#